data_AF-A0A8I2CV18-F1
#
_entry.id   AF-A0A8I2CV18-F1
#
_cell.length_a   1.000
_cell.length_b   1.000
_cell.length_c   1.000
_cell.angle_alpha   90.00
_cell.angle_beta   90.00
_cell.angle_gamma   90.00
#
_symmetry.space_group_name_H-M   'P 1'
#
loop_
_entity.id
_entity.type
_entity.pdbx_description
1 polymer ?
#
loop_
_entity_poly.entity_id
_entity_poly.type
_entity_poly.pdbx_seq_one_letter_code
_entity_poly.pdbx_strand_id
1 'polypeptide(L)'
;MSRDRDENGMEISGVKQLFSRRLIRLGVTLILLGLITGLAVQELANPRMALASHVEGVLSGMLLVVMGLVWPRLNLDGAVMRAAFWFLAYGAFANWANPLLAALWAAGSSMMPMAAQGHEGTPSQELIIGFIAVTLALSLLTGIVLVLLGLRGRDGRVSSRRESAAHSAPGDGED
;
A
#
# COMPACT_ATOMS: atom_id res chain seq x y z
N MET A 1 -11.74 -28.46 -21.48
CA MET A 1 -11.49 -27.10 -22.04
C MET A 1 -12.48 -26.02 -21.59
N SER A 2 -13.79 -26.28 -21.42
CA SER A 2 -14.72 -25.32 -20.76
C SER A 2 -14.60 -25.36 -19.24
N ARG A 3 -14.58 -26.57 -18.65
CA ARG A 3 -14.56 -26.81 -17.20
C ARG A 3 -13.31 -26.25 -16.51
N ASP A 4 -12.14 -26.43 -17.13
CA ASP A 4 -10.86 -25.92 -16.61
C ASP A 4 -10.81 -24.38 -16.55
N ARG A 5 -11.56 -23.70 -17.43
CA ARG A 5 -11.59 -22.24 -17.50
C ARG A 5 -12.46 -21.64 -16.39
N ASP A 6 -13.52 -22.36 -16.02
CA ASP A 6 -14.45 -21.96 -14.97
C ASP A 6 -13.86 -22.21 -13.57
N GLU A 7 -13.15 -23.33 -13.39
CA GLU A 7 -12.43 -23.64 -12.13
C GLU A 7 -11.30 -22.63 -11.86
N ASN A 8 -10.49 -22.31 -12.87
CA ASN A 8 -9.41 -21.34 -12.74
C ASN A 8 -9.92 -19.92 -12.46
N GLY A 9 -11.08 -19.54 -13.02
CA GLY A 9 -11.75 -18.28 -12.70
C GLY A 9 -12.26 -18.20 -11.25
N MET A 10 -12.78 -19.30 -10.73
CA MET A 10 -13.28 -19.40 -9.36
C MET A 10 -12.13 -19.35 -8.33
N GLU A 11 -11.03 -20.04 -8.60
CA GLU A 11 -9.83 -20.05 -7.76
C GLU A 11 -9.20 -18.65 -7.65
N ILE A 12 -9.03 -17.95 -8.79
CA ILE A 12 -8.51 -16.58 -8.82
C ILE A 12 -9.41 -15.62 -8.03
N SER A 13 -10.73 -15.79 -8.11
CA SER A 13 -11.68 -14.96 -7.35
C SER A 13 -11.56 -15.16 -5.83
N GLY A 14 -11.34 -16.41 -5.39
CA GLY A 14 -11.10 -16.74 -3.98
C GLY A 14 -9.82 -16.13 -3.43
N VAL A 15 -8.71 -16.24 -4.18
CA VAL A 15 -7.42 -15.66 -3.79
C VAL A 15 -7.50 -14.13 -3.67
N LYS A 16 -8.20 -13.46 -4.59
CA LYS A 16 -8.45 -12.01 -4.52
C LYS A 16 -9.19 -11.61 -3.25
N GLN A 17 -10.23 -12.37 -2.87
CA GLN A 17 -10.99 -12.11 -1.65
C GLN A 17 -10.16 -12.31 -0.38
N LEU A 18 -9.26 -13.29 -0.37
CA LEU A 18 -8.35 -13.52 0.76
C LEU A 18 -7.42 -12.33 0.98
N PHE A 19 -6.77 -11.82 -0.08
CA PHE A 19 -5.90 -10.65 0.02
C PHE A 19 -6.67 -9.39 0.42
N SER A 20 -7.87 -9.18 -0.14
CA SER A 20 -8.77 -8.08 0.25
C SER A 20 -9.04 -8.09 1.76
N ARG A 21 -9.52 -9.23 2.30
CA ARG A 21 -9.81 -9.38 3.74
C ARG A 21 -8.57 -9.20 4.61
N ARG A 22 -7.41 -9.70 4.16
CA ARG A 22 -6.14 -9.54 4.88
C ARG A 22 -5.70 -8.09 4.92
N LEU A 23 -5.78 -7.34 3.82
CA LEU A 23 -5.46 -5.91 3.79
C LEU A 23 -6.35 -5.11 4.74
N ILE A 24 -7.66 -5.38 4.74
CA ILE A 24 -8.59 -4.73 5.68
C ILE A 24 -8.20 -5.05 7.12
N ARG A 25 -7.94 -6.32 7.45
CA ARG A 25 -7.52 -6.72 8.80
C ARG A 25 -6.23 -6.03 9.21
N LEU A 26 -5.21 -6.05 8.35
CA LEU A 26 -3.92 -5.39 8.58
C LEU A 26 -4.09 -3.88 8.78
N GLY A 27 -4.94 -3.24 7.97
CA GLY A 27 -5.24 -1.82 8.09
C GLY A 27 -5.93 -1.46 9.41
N VAL A 28 -6.93 -2.24 9.83
CA VAL A 28 -7.59 -2.07 11.14
C VAL A 28 -6.60 -2.29 12.29
N THR A 29 -5.74 -3.31 12.19
CA THR A 29 -4.67 -3.53 13.17
C THR A 29 -3.74 -2.34 13.25
N LEU A 30 -3.35 -1.75 12.12
CA LEU A 30 -2.44 -0.61 12.10
C LEU A 30 -3.10 0.67 12.64
N ILE A 31 -4.39 0.88 12.40
CA ILE A 31 -5.18 1.95 13.05
C ILE A 31 -5.14 1.76 14.57
N LEU A 32 -5.40 0.54 15.06
CA LEU A 32 -5.34 0.24 16.49
C LEU A 32 -3.96 0.54 17.08
N LEU A 33 -2.89 0.12 16.40
CA LEU A 33 -1.51 0.41 16.81
C LEU A 33 -1.25 1.92 16.82
N GLY A 34 -1.69 2.65 15.79
CA GLY A 34 -1.61 4.11 15.74
C GLY A 34 -2.32 4.77 16.92
N LEU A 35 -3.53 4.32 17.28
CA LEU A 35 -4.27 4.82 18.44
C LEU A 35 -3.53 4.55 19.75
N ILE A 36 -2.99 3.35 19.93
CA ILE A 36 -2.17 2.99 21.11
C ILE A 36 -0.93 3.89 21.18
N THR A 37 -0.23 4.11 20.07
CA THR A 37 0.91 5.04 20.01
C THR A 37 0.47 6.47 20.37
N GLY A 38 -0.72 6.89 19.93
CA GLY A 38 -1.34 8.18 20.27
C GLY A 38 -1.49 8.43 21.77
N LEU A 39 -1.87 7.38 22.52
CA LEU A 39 -1.97 7.45 23.98
C LEU A 39 -0.61 7.58 24.67
N ALA A 40 0.45 7.07 24.05
CA ALA A 40 1.81 7.08 24.59
C ALA A 40 2.64 8.29 24.15
N VAL A 41 2.11 9.22 23.33
CA VAL A 41 2.90 10.29 22.67
C VAL A 41 3.77 11.10 23.64
N GLN A 42 3.23 11.45 24.82
CA GLN A 42 3.95 12.29 25.79
C GLN A 42 4.97 11.53 26.64
N GLU A 43 4.92 10.19 26.62
CA GLU A 43 5.77 9.31 27.43
C GLU A 43 7.05 8.88 26.70
N LEU A 44 7.14 9.12 25.38
CA LEU A 44 8.31 8.77 24.57
C LEU A 44 9.35 9.88 24.56
N ALA A 45 10.62 9.49 24.39
CA ALA A 45 11.76 10.40 24.44
C ALA A 45 11.69 11.54 23.42
N ASN A 46 11.11 11.30 22.23
CA ASN A 46 10.77 12.35 21.27
C ASN A 46 9.26 12.35 20.96
N PRO A 47 8.46 13.20 21.64
CA PRO A 47 7.02 13.29 21.43
C PRO A 47 6.60 13.69 20.01
N ARG A 48 7.44 14.43 19.28
CA ARG A 48 7.15 14.80 17.88
C ARG A 48 7.22 13.60 16.94
N MET A 49 8.18 12.71 17.16
CA MET A 49 8.28 11.45 16.42
C MET A 49 7.20 10.45 16.84
N ALA A 50 6.82 10.44 18.12
CA ALA A 50 5.69 9.62 18.58
C ALA A 50 4.37 10.08 17.94
N LEU A 51 4.13 11.39 17.85
CA LEU A 51 2.98 11.95 17.16
C LEU A 51 2.99 11.61 15.66
N ALA A 52 4.15 11.70 15.00
CA ALA A 52 4.29 11.28 13.61
C ALA A 52 3.92 9.80 13.45
N SER A 53 4.42 8.92 14.32
CA SER A 53 4.07 7.50 14.30
C SER A 53 2.57 7.24 14.51
N HIS A 54 1.93 7.97 15.43
CA HIS A 54 0.47 7.92 15.61
C HIS A 54 -0.28 8.24 14.31
N VAL A 55 0.05 9.39 13.69
CA VAL A 55 -0.62 9.84 12.45
C VAL A 55 -0.36 8.87 11.32
N GLU A 56 0.89 8.44 11.13
CA GLU A 56 1.26 7.49 10.07
C GLU A 56 0.60 6.12 10.27
N GLY A 57 0.44 5.66 11.52
CA GLY A 57 -0.29 4.43 11.83
C GLY A 57 -1.77 4.51 11.42
N VAL A 58 -2.43 5.63 11.72
CA VAL A 58 -3.84 5.84 11.34
C VAL A 58 -3.98 6.01 9.82
N LEU A 59 -3.16 6.86 9.18
CA LEU A 59 -3.21 7.10 7.74
C LEU A 59 -2.84 5.86 6.92
N SER A 60 -1.75 5.18 7.28
CA SER A 60 -1.32 3.95 6.59
C SER A 60 -2.32 2.82 6.82
N GLY A 61 -2.96 2.77 8.00
CA GLY A 61 -4.02 1.82 8.28
C GLY A 61 -5.26 2.08 7.40
N MET A 62 -5.69 3.33 7.27
CA MET A 62 -6.75 3.72 6.32
C MET A 62 -6.38 3.38 4.88
N LEU A 63 -5.13 3.63 4.46
CA LEU A 63 -4.64 3.25 3.14
C LEU A 63 -4.84 1.75 2.90
N LEU A 64 -4.42 0.88 3.83
CA LEU A 64 -4.59 -0.57 3.69
C LEU A 64 -6.06 -1.00 3.65
N VAL A 65 -6.93 -0.38 4.45
CA VAL A 65 -8.38 -0.63 4.38
C VAL A 65 -8.92 -0.27 3.00
N VAL A 66 -8.61 0.93 2.48
CA VAL A 66 -9.04 1.38 1.15
C VAL A 66 -8.50 0.45 0.07
N MET A 67 -7.22 0.07 0.13
CA MET A 67 -6.62 -0.88 -0.81
C MET A 67 -7.32 -2.24 -0.76
N GLY A 68 -7.65 -2.74 0.42
CA GLY A 68 -8.43 -3.96 0.60
C GLY A 68 -9.83 -3.88 -0.02
N LEU A 69 -10.50 -2.73 0.08
CA LEU A 69 -11.81 -2.49 -0.55
C LEU A 69 -11.74 -2.36 -2.07
N VAL A 70 -10.65 -1.76 -2.59
CA VAL A 70 -10.41 -1.63 -4.03
C VAL A 70 -9.92 -2.94 -4.65
N TRP A 71 -9.31 -3.82 -3.86
CA TRP A 71 -8.64 -5.05 -4.30
C TRP A 71 -9.43 -5.92 -5.29
N PRO A 72 -10.75 -6.18 -5.09
CA PRO A 72 -11.53 -7.00 -6.01
C PRO A 72 -11.67 -6.38 -7.42
N ARG A 73 -11.46 -5.07 -7.55
CA ARG A 73 -11.53 -4.33 -8.82
C ARG A 73 -10.23 -4.38 -9.62
N LEU A 74 -9.14 -4.90 -9.03
CA LEU A 74 -7.83 -4.96 -9.67
C LEU A 74 -7.75 -6.10 -10.70
N ASN A 75 -7.32 -5.74 -11.91
CA ASN A 75 -7.00 -6.67 -12.98
C ASN A 75 -5.48 -6.88 -13.04
N LEU A 76 -4.96 -7.63 -12.07
CA LEU A 76 -3.55 -8.02 -11.98
C LEU A 76 -3.41 -9.53 -12.10
N ASP A 77 -2.29 -9.96 -12.69
CA ASP A 77 -1.84 -11.35 -12.61
C ASP A 77 -1.49 -11.72 -11.16
N GLY A 78 -1.57 -13.02 -10.82
CA GLY A 78 -1.42 -13.53 -9.45
C GLY A 78 -0.09 -13.16 -8.81
N ALA A 79 1.01 -13.21 -9.56
CA ALA A 79 2.34 -12.83 -9.06
C ALA A 79 2.43 -11.32 -8.73
N VAL A 80 1.95 -10.47 -9.63
CA VAL A 80 1.96 -9.00 -9.46
C VAL A 80 1.04 -8.57 -8.33
N MET A 81 -0.12 -9.21 -8.21
CA MET A 81 -1.05 -8.99 -7.10
C MET A 81 -0.41 -9.31 -5.76
N ARG A 82 0.26 -10.46 -5.65
CA ARG A 82 0.96 -10.86 -4.43
C ARG A 82 2.09 -9.89 -4.09
N ALA A 83 2.85 -9.42 -5.08
CA ALA A 83 3.89 -8.41 -4.89
C ALA A 83 3.30 -7.10 -4.37
N ALA A 84 2.24 -6.58 -5.00
CA ALA A 84 1.56 -5.36 -4.57
C ALA A 84 1.04 -5.47 -3.13
N PHE A 85 0.48 -6.62 -2.77
CA PHE A 85 0.02 -6.89 -1.40
C PHE A 85 1.16 -6.74 -0.39
N TRP A 86 2.29 -7.39 -0.64
CA TRP A 86 3.42 -7.35 0.29
C TRP A 86 4.08 -5.98 0.35
N PHE A 87 4.20 -5.27 -0.78
CA PHE A 87 4.72 -3.92 -0.80
C PHE A 87 3.86 -2.93 -0.01
N LEU A 88 2.53 -3.02 -0.14
CA LEU A 88 1.62 -2.19 0.64
C LEU A 88 1.67 -2.56 2.14
N ALA A 89 1.62 -3.84 2.47
CA ALA A 89 1.65 -4.30 3.85
C ALA A 89 2.96 -3.93 4.55
N TYR A 90 4.12 -4.26 3.96
CA TYR A 90 5.42 -3.90 4.53
C TYR A 90 5.57 -2.39 4.63
N GLY A 91 5.28 -1.66 3.55
CA GLY A 91 5.42 -0.20 3.51
C GLY A 91 4.59 0.48 4.59
N ALA A 92 3.34 0.09 4.78
CA ALA A 92 2.46 0.66 5.80
C ALA A 92 2.95 0.39 7.23
N PHE A 93 3.35 -0.85 7.53
CA PHE A 93 3.85 -1.18 8.88
C PHE A 93 5.21 -0.54 9.16
N ALA A 94 6.11 -0.49 8.17
CA ALA A 94 7.39 0.19 8.30
C ALA A 94 7.20 1.71 8.49
N ASN A 95 6.21 2.31 7.81
CA ASN A 95 5.88 3.73 7.93
C ASN A 95 5.38 4.12 9.33
N TRP A 96 4.69 3.22 10.03
CA TRP A 96 4.35 3.38 11.45
C TRP A 96 5.54 3.10 12.38
N ALA A 97 6.27 2.01 12.14
CA ALA A 97 7.33 1.54 13.04
C ALA A 97 8.58 2.42 13.01
N ASN A 98 8.94 3.00 11.86
CA ASN A 98 10.13 3.83 11.71
C ASN A 98 10.11 5.08 12.62
N PRO A 99 9.08 5.95 12.57
CA PRO A 99 8.97 7.07 13.50
C PRO A 99 8.78 6.61 14.96
N LEU A 100 8.23 5.42 15.22
CA LEU A 100 8.15 4.87 16.57
C LEU A 100 9.54 4.53 17.13
N LEU A 101 10.39 3.89 16.34
CA LEU A 101 11.77 3.60 16.71
C LEU A 101 12.57 4.89 16.93
N ALA A 102 12.40 5.87 16.04
CA ALA A 102 12.98 7.20 16.19
C ALA A 102 12.53 7.89 17.49
N ALA A 103 11.25 7.75 17.85
CA ALA A 103 10.69 8.29 19.08
C ALA A 103 11.24 7.61 20.35
N LEU A 104 11.41 6.28 20.31
CA LEU A 104 11.93 5.48 21.42
C LEU A 104 13.42 5.73 21.66
N TRP A 105 14.21 5.85 20.59
CA TRP A 105 15.66 6.05 20.69
C TRP A 105 16.09 7.51 20.78
N ALA A 106 15.16 8.45 20.61
CA ALA A 106 15.50 9.86 20.41
C ALA A 106 16.54 9.99 19.28
N ALA A 107 16.19 9.47 18.11
CA ALA A 107 17.08 9.38 16.94
C ALA A 107 16.32 9.83 15.69
N GLY A 108 16.98 9.76 14.53
CA GLY A 108 16.44 10.14 13.23
C GLY A 108 16.85 11.54 12.77
N SER A 109 17.90 12.14 13.35
CA SER A 109 18.41 13.45 12.93
C SER A 109 18.93 13.44 11.49
N SER A 110 19.43 12.29 11.03
CA SER A 110 20.02 12.15 9.68
C SER A 110 19.00 12.28 8.55
N MET A 111 17.81 11.68 8.69
CA MET A 111 16.76 11.68 7.68
C MET A 111 15.61 12.65 7.99
N MET A 112 15.39 12.97 9.28
CA MET A 112 14.29 13.82 9.73
C MET A 112 14.77 14.90 10.72
N PRO A 113 15.72 15.78 10.34
CA PRO A 113 16.38 16.73 11.25
C PRO A 113 15.41 17.69 11.95
N MET A 114 14.39 18.17 11.22
CA MET A 114 13.33 19.03 11.78
C MET A 114 12.47 18.34 12.83
N ALA A 115 12.41 17.01 12.77
CA ALA A 115 11.52 16.19 13.56
C ALA A 115 12.26 15.55 14.75
N ALA A 116 13.58 15.36 14.61
CA ALA A 116 14.49 14.92 15.65
C ALA A 116 14.70 15.97 16.76
N GLN A 117 14.48 17.26 16.50
CA GLN A 117 14.61 18.35 17.48
C GLN A 117 15.97 18.36 18.22
N GLY A 118 17.06 18.07 17.51
CA GLY A 118 18.40 18.05 18.09
C GLY A 118 18.77 16.75 18.83
N HIS A 119 17.88 15.76 18.87
CA HIS A 119 18.24 14.42 19.33
C HIS A 119 19.03 13.68 18.25
N GLU A 120 20.19 13.13 18.63
CA GLU A 120 21.03 12.32 17.76
C GLU A 120 21.12 10.91 18.33
N GLY A 121 20.70 9.93 17.53
CA GLY A 121 20.88 8.53 17.88
C GLY A 121 22.33 8.10 17.73
N THR A 122 22.62 6.88 18.18
CA THR A 122 23.90 6.25 17.82
C THR A 122 23.98 6.03 16.31
N PRO A 123 25.19 5.92 15.72
CA PRO A 123 25.34 5.72 14.28
C PRO A 123 24.57 4.50 13.73
N SER A 124 24.45 3.44 14.53
CA SER A 124 23.67 2.26 14.16
C SER A 124 22.17 2.51 14.18
N GLN A 125 21.65 3.29 15.13
CA GLN A 125 20.23 3.66 15.18
C GLN A 125 19.84 4.53 13.99
N GLU A 126 20.65 5.54 13.67
CA GLU A 126 20.44 6.41 12.51
C GLU A 126 20.46 5.62 11.19
N LEU A 127 21.40 4.67 11.06
CA LEU A 127 21.48 3.81 9.88
C LEU A 127 20.25 2.91 9.75
N ILE A 128 19.78 2.31 10.84
CA ILE A 128 18.57 1.47 10.85
C ILE A 128 17.35 2.31 10.44
N ILE A 129 17.16 3.49 11.05
CA ILE A 129 16.05 4.40 10.73
C ILE A 129 16.11 4.83 9.27
N GLY A 130 17.30 5.19 8.78
CA GLY A 130 17.49 5.59 7.39
C GLY A 130 17.23 4.46 6.40
N PHE A 131 17.70 3.25 6.70
CA PHE A 131 17.45 2.08 5.88
C PHE A 131 15.95 1.79 5.78
N ILE A 132 15.24 1.76 6.91
CA ILE A 132 13.80 1.53 6.94
C ILE A 132 13.07 2.65 6.19
N ALA A 133 13.48 3.91 6.36
CA ALA A 133 12.89 5.06 5.66
C ALA A 133 12.99 4.94 4.13
N VAL A 134 14.13 4.49 3.60
CA VAL A 134 14.30 4.30 2.15
C VAL A 134 13.48 3.11 1.66
N THR A 135 13.56 1.96 2.33
CA THR A 135 12.86 0.75 1.88
C THR A 135 11.35 0.89 1.97
N LEU A 136 10.82 1.53 3.02
CA LEU A 136 9.38 1.78 3.16
C LEU A 136 8.87 2.68 2.04
N ALA A 137 9.63 3.73 1.68
CA ALA A 137 9.23 4.68 0.65
C ALA A 137 9.17 4.00 -0.73
N LEU A 138 10.22 3.26 -1.08
CA LEU A 138 10.26 2.46 -2.31
C LEU A 138 9.13 1.42 -2.35
N SER A 139 8.85 0.80 -1.21
CA SER A 139 7.79 -0.20 -1.08
C SER A 139 6.40 0.40 -1.34
N LEU A 140 6.03 1.48 -0.64
CA LEU A 140 4.73 2.14 -0.83
C LEU A 140 4.58 2.67 -2.25
N LEU A 141 5.62 3.32 -2.79
CA LEU A 141 5.60 3.84 -4.15
C LEU A 141 5.35 2.71 -5.17
N THR A 142 6.09 1.61 -5.04
CA THR A 142 5.93 0.44 -5.92
C THR A 142 4.55 -0.17 -5.78
N GLY A 143 4.08 -0.38 -4.55
CA GLY A 143 2.74 -0.93 -4.27
C GLY A 143 1.62 -0.11 -4.92
N ILE A 144 1.67 1.22 -4.79
CA ILE A 144 0.69 2.13 -5.39
C ILE A 144 0.76 2.11 -6.92
N VAL A 145 1.97 2.13 -7.50
CA VAL A 145 2.13 2.02 -8.97
C VAL A 145 1.52 0.72 -9.50
N LEU A 146 1.75 -0.41 -8.82
CA LEU A 146 1.14 -1.69 -9.22
C LEU A 146 -0.39 -1.67 -9.13
N VAL A 147 -0.96 -1.05 -8.08
CA VAL A 147 -2.41 -0.88 -7.95
C VAL A 147 -2.95 -0.01 -9.10
N LEU A 148 -2.30 1.10 -9.43
CA LEU A 148 -2.69 1.98 -10.54
C LEU A 148 -2.68 1.24 -11.88
N LEU A 149 -1.65 0.44 -12.14
CA LEU A 149 -1.57 -0.41 -13.33
C LEU A 149 -2.69 -1.46 -13.36
N GLY A 150 -3.00 -2.04 -12.20
CA GLY A 150 -4.10 -2.99 -12.04
C GLY A 150 -5.50 -2.42 -12.29
N LEU A 151 -5.70 -1.12 -12.06
CA LEU A 151 -6.95 -0.44 -12.36
C LEU A 151 -7.11 -0.12 -13.86
N ARG A 152 -6.03 0.19 -14.57
CA ARG A 152 -6.03 0.53 -16.00
C ARG A 152 -6.47 -0.63 -16.93
N GLY A 153 -6.33 -1.88 -16.49
CA GLY A 153 -6.60 -3.07 -17.30
C GLY A 153 -8.06 -3.28 -17.76
N ARG A 154 -9.01 -2.43 -17.34
CA ARG A 154 -10.42 -2.48 -17.79
C ARG A 154 -10.73 -1.54 -18.95
N ASP A 155 -10.07 -0.40 -19.05
CA ASP A 155 -10.45 0.65 -20.01
C ASP A 155 -9.90 0.39 -21.41
N GLY A 156 -8.68 -0.17 -21.52
CA GLY A 156 -8.01 -0.41 -22.80
C GLY A 156 -8.62 -1.50 -23.70
N ARG A 157 -9.49 -2.37 -23.16
CA ARG A 157 -10.19 -3.40 -23.96
C ARG A 157 -11.53 -2.94 -24.50
N VAL A 158 -12.14 -1.94 -23.87
CA VAL A 158 -13.44 -1.39 -24.29
C VAL A 158 -13.26 -0.41 -25.45
N SER A 159 -12.16 0.37 -25.45
CA SER A 159 -11.81 1.27 -26.56
C SER A 159 -11.49 0.51 -27.85
N SER A 160 -10.62 -0.51 -27.80
CA SER A 160 -10.23 -1.26 -29.00
C SER A 160 -11.37 -2.06 -29.64
N ARG A 161 -12.31 -2.56 -28.82
CA ARG A 161 -13.49 -3.28 -29.31
C ARG A 161 -14.51 -2.34 -29.95
N ARG A 162 -14.64 -1.11 -29.43
CA ARG A 162 -15.48 -0.06 -30.04
C ARG A 162 -14.91 0.45 -31.36
N GLU A 163 -13.59 0.67 -31.45
CA GLU A 163 -12.92 1.02 -32.70
C GLU A 163 -13.03 -0.09 -33.75
N SER A 164 -12.80 -1.35 -33.36
CA SER A 164 -12.93 -2.49 -34.29
C SER A 164 -14.37 -2.71 -34.76
N ALA A 165 -15.37 -2.48 -33.91
CA ALA A 165 -16.78 -2.55 -34.30
C ALA A 165 -17.19 -1.38 -35.22
N ALA A 166 -16.66 -0.17 -35.00
CA ALA A 166 -16.91 0.98 -35.86
C ALA A 166 -16.25 0.84 -37.25
N HIS A 167 -15.11 0.16 -37.34
CA HIS A 167 -14.42 -0.09 -38.62
C HIS A 167 -14.97 -1.28 -39.43
N SER A 168 -15.83 -2.10 -38.81
CA SER A 168 -16.45 -3.28 -39.45
C SER A 168 -17.91 -3.04 -39.86
N ALA A 169 -18.46 -1.84 -39.61
CA ALA A 169 -19.77 -1.46 -40.13
C ALA A 169 -19.65 -1.36 -41.66
N PRO A 170 -20.47 -2.08 -42.44
CA PRO A 170 -20.53 -1.85 -43.88
C PRO A 170 -20.93 -0.39 -44.08
N GLY A 171 -20.20 0.34 -44.92
CA GLY A 171 -20.70 1.61 -45.41
C GLY A 171 -22.03 1.32 -46.07
N ASP A 172 -23.12 1.73 -45.41
CA ASP A 172 -24.44 1.74 -46.02
C ASP A 172 -24.30 2.59 -47.27
N GLY A 173 -24.25 1.89 -48.40
CA GLY A 173 -24.41 2.49 -49.71
C GLY A 173 -25.81 3.05 -49.75
N GLU A 174 -25.89 4.37 -49.73
CA GLU A 174 -27.05 5.09 -50.23
C GLU A 174 -26.65 5.74 -51.56
N ASP A 175 -27.57 5.55 -52.51
CA ASP A 175 -27.49 5.77 -53.95
C ASP A 175 -27.22 7.22 -54.39
#